data_AF-A0A1H0TFB4-F1
#
_entry.id   AF-A0A1H0TFB4-F1
#
_cell.length_a   1.000
_cell.length_b   1.000
_cell.length_c   1.000
_cell.angle_alpha   90.00
_cell.angle_beta   90.00
_cell.angle_gamma   90.00
#
_symmetry.space_group_name_H-M   'P 1'
#
loop_
_entity.id
_entity.type
_entity.pdbx_description
1 polymer ?
#
loop_
_entity_poly.entity_id
_entity_poly.type
_entity_poly.pdbx_seq_one_letter_code
_entity_poly.pdbx_strand_id
1 'polypeptide(L)' 'MARRGESVRAIAKQLDCSRNTVRRYLRDQDAQRYCPREPRACKLDAYQSYLRERVAQAHPRWIPATVLLREIQARG' A
#
# COMPACT_ATOMS: atom_id res chain seq x y z
N MET A 1 -5.99 -11.57 23.10
CA MET A 1 -4.75 -12.22 23.54
C MET A 1 -4.21 -11.62 24.84
N ALA A 2 -3.95 -10.31 24.97
CA ALA A 2 -3.64 -9.72 26.29
C ALA A 2 -4.77 -9.85 27.33
N ARG A 3 -6.04 -9.80 26.91
CA ARG A 3 -7.21 -10.05 27.78
C ARG A 3 -7.34 -11.52 28.25
N ARG A 4 -6.51 -12.45 27.75
CA ARG A 4 -6.51 -13.87 28.15
C ARG A 4 -5.45 -14.21 29.22
N GLY A 5 -4.67 -13.22 29.68
CA GLY A 5 -3.60 -13.45 30.68
C GLY A 5 -2.31 -14.06 30.09
N GLU A 6 -2.19 -14.16 28.77
CA GLU A 6 -1.03 -14.75 28.10
C GLU A 6 0.17 -13.78 28.11
N SER A 7 1.37 -14.32 28.38
CA SER A 7 2.60 -13.52 28.34
C SER A 7 2.98 -13.13 26.91
N VAL A 8 3.67 -11.99 26.75
CA VAL A 8 4.20 -11.53 25.44
C VAL A 8 5.06 -12.60 24.74
N ARG A 9 5.79 -13.41 25.51
CA ARG A 9 6.60 -14.54 25.00
C ARG A 9 5.73 -15.65 24.43
N ALA A 10 4.63 -16.01 25.11
CA ALA A 10 3.72 -17.05 24.65
C ALA A 10 3.02 -16.63 23.35
N ILE A 11 2.53 -15.40 23.30
CA ILE A 11 1.89 -14.83 22.11
C ILE A 11 2.86 -14.78 20.92
N ALA A 12 4.11 -14.35 21.16
CA ALA A 12 5.14 -14.30 20.13
C ALA A 12 5.46 -15.69 19.53
N LYS A 13 5.53 -16.72 20.38
CA LYS A 13 5.75 -18.11 19.96
C LYS A 13 4.57 -18.67 19.16
N GLN A 14 3.33 -18.32 19.56
CA GLN A 14 2.13 -18.78 18.86
C GLN A 14 1.96 -18.10 17.48
N LEU A 15 2.28 -16.82 17.38
CA LEU A 15 2.12 -16.02 16.16
C LEU A 15 3.35 -16.01 15.26
N ASP A 16 4.41 -16.72 15.64
CA ASP A 16 5.73 -16.74 14.98
C ASP A 16 6.22 -15.33 14.59
N CYS A 17 6.13 -14.40 15.54
CA CYS A 17 6.54 -13.01 15.33
C CYS A 17 7.39 -12.50 16.49
N SER A 18 8.10 -11.40 16.25
CA SER A 18 8.99 -10.86 17.28
C SER A 18 8.21 -10.41 18.53
N ARG A 19 8.82 -10.60 19.71
CA ARG A 19 8.27 -10.07 20.98
C ARG A 19 8.06 -8.55 20.93
N ASN A 20 8.84 -7.84 20.11
CA ASN A 20 8.70 -6.40 19.90
C ASN A 20 7.45 -6.07 19.07
N THR A 21 7.11 -6.90 18.08
CA THR A 21 5.86 -6.79 17.30
C THR A 21 4.68 -6.99 18.22
N VAL A 22 4.65 -8.06 19.01
CA VAL A 22 3.58 -8.30 19.99
C VAL A 22 3.45 -7.13 20.96
N ARG A 23 4.56 -6.65 21.52
CA ARG A 23 4.55 -5.49 22.43
C ARG A 23 4.01 -4.22 21.77
N ARG A 24 4.38 -3.95 20.51
CA ARG A 24 3.88 -2.80 19.74
C ARG A 24 2.36 -2.88 19.59
N TYR A 25 1.85 -3.99 19.08
CA TYR A 25 0.41 -4.18 18.82
C TYR A 25 -0.44 -4.20 20.10
N LEU A 26 0.13 -4.58 21.25
CA LEU A 26 -0.57 -4.54 22.53
C LEU A 26 -0.62 -3.15 23.17
N ARG A 27 0.35 -2.27 22.89
CA ARG A 27 0.44 -0.92 23.48
C ARG A 27 -0.18 0.15 22.58
N ASP A 28 0.03 0.02 21.29
CA ASP A 28 -0.32 1.01 20.29
C ASP A 28 -1.61 0.58 19.58
N GLN A 29 -2.68 1.34 19.79
CA GLN A 29 -3.98 1.07 19.15
C GLN A 29 -3.94 1.37 17.65
N ASP A 30 -3.09 2.30 17.21
CA ASP A 30 -2.95 2.65 15.80
C ASP A 30 -2.23 1.53 15.04
N ALA A 31 -1.28 0.84 15.70
CA ALA A 31 -0.66 -0.35 15.14
C ALA A 31 -1.64 -1.52 14.92
N GLN A 32 -2.79 -1.54 15.61
CA GLN A 32 -3.81 -2.58 15.44
C GLN A 32 -4.61 -2.40 14.15
N ARG A 33 -4.65 -1.18 13.59
CA ARG A 33 -5.36 -0.90 12.34
C ARG A 33 -4.36 -0.82 11.20
N TYR A 34 -4.56 -1.67 10.19
CA TYR A 34 -3.84 -1.49 8.94
C TYR A 34 -4.36 -0.23 8.25
N CYS A 35 -3.55 0.83 8.25
CA CYS A 35 -3.83 2.03 7.49
C CYS A 35 -3.08 1.98 6.15
N PRO A 36 -3.69 2.47 5.06
CA PRO A 36 -2.97 2.74 3.83
C PRO A 36 -1.75 3.61 4.14
N ARG A 37 -0.62 3.31 3.51
CA ARG A 37 0.55 4.19 3.60
C ARG A 37 0.18 5.55 3.04
N GLU A 38 0.72 6.61 3.65
CA GLU A 38 0.60 7.95 3.08
C GLU A 38 1.06 7.92 1.61
N PRO A 39 0.29 8.52 0.69
CA PRO A 39 0.64 8.55 -0.71
C PRO A 39 1.96 9.29 -0.85
N ARG A 40 2.95 8.60 -1.43
CA ARG A 40 4.25 9.20 -1.77
C ARG A 40 4.20 9.70 -3.19
N ALA A 41 4.80 10.87 -3.42
CA ALA A 41 4.99 11.39 -4.76
C ALA A 41 5.69 10.34 -5.65
N CYS A 42 5.00 9.92 -6.69
CA CYS A 42 5.44 8.95 -7.67
C CYS A 42 5.71 9.65 -9.01
N LYS A 43 6.60 9.07 -9.83
CA LYS A 43 7.00 9.63 -11.14
C LYS A 43 5.82 9.91 -12.08
N LEU A 44 4.72 9.18 -11.91
CA LEU A 44 3.53 9.28 -12.75
C LEU A 44 2.51 10.29 -12.22
N ASP A 45 2.72 10.90 -11.05
CA ASP A 45 1.70 11.74 -10.40
C ASP A 45 1.29 12.94 -11.26
N ALA A 46 2.26 13.57 -11.94
CA ALA A 46 1.99 14.63 -12.89
C ALA A 46 1.14 14.18 -14.10
N TYR A 47 1.17 12.89 -14.43
CA TYR A 47 0.51 12.31 -15.62
C TYR A 47 -0.73 11.47 -15.28
N GLN A 48 -1.05 11.24 -14.00
CA GLN A 48 -2.14 10.32 -13.61
C GLN A 48 -3.49 10.72 -14.22
N SER A 49 -3.83 12.01 -14.18
CA SER A 49 -5.09 12.51 -14.75
C SER A 49 -5.18 12.21 -16.24
N TYR A 50 -4.11 12.51 -16.98
CA TYR A 50 -4.02 12.23 -18.41
C TYR A 50 -4.13 10.73 -18.72
N LEU A 51 -3.38 9.88 -18.00
CA LEU A 51 -3.36 8.44 -18.24
C LEU A 51 -4.74 7.81 -17.98
N ARG A 52 -5.44 8.23 -16.92
CA ARG A 52 -6.80 7.72 -16.63
C ARG A 52 -7.79 8.09 -17.72
N GLU A 53 -7.76 9.34 -18.16
CA GLU A 53 -8.64 9.80 -19.24
C GLU A 53 -8.33 9.05 -20.55
N ARG A 54 -7.05 8.88 -20.87
CA ARG A 54 -6.59 8.18 -22.08
C ARG A 54 -7.03 6.72 -22.12
N VAL A 55 -6.93 6.02 -20.98
CA VAL A 55 -7.40 4.64 -20.85
C VAL A 55 -8.93 4.56 -20.96
N ALA A 56 -9.66 5.51 -20.37
CA ALA A 56 -11.11 5.56 -20.48
C ALA A 56 -11.59 5.81 -21.92
N GLN A 57 -10.94 6.72 -22.65
CA GLN A 57 -11.23 7.00 -24.06
C GLN A 57 -10.97 5.80 -24.98
N ALA A 58 -10.01 4.95 -24.63
CA ALA A 58 -9.66 3.78 -25.43
C ALA A 58 -10.70 2.65 -25.34
N HIS A 59 -11.45 2.59 -24.24
CA HIS A 59 -12.36 1.49 -23.94
C HIS A 59 -13.42 1.30 -25.04
N PRO A 60 -13.70 0.06 -25.50
CA PRO A 60 -13.27 -1.23 -24.95
C PRO A 60 -11.88 -1.71 -25.41
N ARG A 61 -11.22 -0.94 -26.28
CA ARG A 61 -9.91 -1.28 -26.81
C ARG A 61 -8.83 -0.88 -25.80
N TRP A 62 -7.75 -1.65 -25.77
CA TRP A 62 -6.65 -1.41 -24.86
C TRP A 62 -5.48 -0.69 -25.55
N ILE A 63 -4.91 0.32 -24.89
CA ILE A 63 -3.68 1.00 -25.35
C ILE A 63 -2.48 0.33 -24.66
N PRO A 64 -1.49 -0.17 -25.42
CA PRO A 64 -0.27 -0.71 -24.84
C PRO A 64 0.47 0.32 -23.98
N ALA A 65 1.05 -0.13 -22.87
CA ALA A 65 1.81 0.73 -21.96
C ALA A 65 3.00 1.44 -22.64
N THR A 66 3.58 0.85 -23.68
CA THR A 66 4.65 1.45 -24.50
C THR A 66 4.19 2.70 -25.24
N VAL A 67 2.92 2.74 -25.69
CA VAL A 67 2.32 3.91 -26.33
C VAL A 67 2.09 5.00 -25.30
N LEU A 68 1.53 4.65 -24.14
CA LEU A 68 1.33 5.60 -23.03
C LEU A 68 2.66 6.20 -22.55
N LEU A 69 3.73 5.39 -22.47
CA LEU A 69 5.07 5.85 -22.12
C LEU A 69 5.60 6.88 -23.12
N ARG A 70 5.46 6.63 -24.43
CA ARG A 70 5.86 7.58 -25.48
C ARG A 70 5.06 8.88 -25.40
N GLU A 71 3.75 8.78 -25.14
CA GLU A 71 2.88 9.95 -25.01
C GLU A 71 3.27 10.83 -23.80
N ILE A 72 3.59 10.25 -22.65
CA ILE A 72 4.03 11.05 -21.48
C ILE A 72 5.45 11.60 -21.66
N GLN A 73 6.36 10.84 -22.30
CA GLN A 73 7.71 11.34 -22.62
C GLN A 73 7.69 12.52 -23.58
N ALA A 74 6.78 12.52 -24.56
CA ALA A 74 6.58 13.67 -25.44
C ALA A 74 5.99 14.90 -24.71
N ARG A 75 5.43 14.71 -23.51
CA ARG A 75 4.84 15.76 -22.67
C ARG A 75 5.78 16.26 -21.55
N GLY A 76 6.86 15.52 -21.22
CA GLY A 76 7.87 15.90 -20.21
C GLY A 76 8.65 14.73 -19.63
#